data_AF-A0A7S0T131-F1
#
_entry.id   AF-A0A7S0T131-F1
#
_cell.length_a   1.000
_cell.length_b   1.000
_cell.length_c   1.000
_cell.angle_alpha   90.00
_cell.angle_beta   90.00
_cell.angle_gamma   90.00
#
_symmetry.space_group_name_H-M   'P 1'
#
loop_
_entity.id
_entity.type
_entity.pdbx_description
1 polymer ?
#
loop_
_entity_poly.entity_id
_entity_poly.type
_entity_poly.pdbx_seq_one_letter_code
_entity_poly.pdbx_strand_id
1 'polypeptide(L)'
;MAVTQESSLQIRGRDWFSSLPMGTRSVLVTCCAIHALSALAGYDAFGQVCMAPRWVLYNGQIHRVLTSVLFHGSVIHLGFNMMAFVPMASSLERLLGTVQFTHLILLFTVLAAGYHVAMAWVGTTMLGLGSMHECAIGFSGVIFGLIVVDTHLSAVTHRSIFGFFAVPSQWYPFALALFLQVLMPSVSLLGHLGGLLAGLTYVRGVLNPL
;
A
#
# COMPACT_ATOMS: atom_id res chain seq x y z
N MET A 1 -31.60 21.71 30.80
CA MET A 1 -32.09 21.12 29.53
C MET A 1 -30.89 21.00 28.61
N ALA A 2 -30.24 19.84 28.57
CA ALA A 2 -29.06 19.62 27.74
C ALA A 2 -29.55 19.22 26.34
N VAL A 3 -29.51 20.17 25.40
CA VAL A 3 -29.75 19.88 23.99
C VAL A 3 -28.50 19.16 23.49
N THR A 4 -28.62 17.85 23.27
CA THR A 4 -27.58 17.04 22.62
C THR A 4 -27.41 17.55 21.19
N GLN A 5 -26.26 18.17 20.92
CA GLN A 5 -25.89 18.64 19.60
C GLN A 5 -25.60 17.42 18.71
N GLU A 6 -26.60 16.93 17.99
CA GLU A 6 -26.38 16.01 16.88
C GLU A 6 -25.53 16.73 15.82
N SER A 7 -24.22 16.46 15.81
CA SER A 7 -23.34 16.94 14.76
C SER A 7 -23.75 16.28 13.44
N SER A 8 -24.06 17.10 12.42
CA SER A 8 -24.42 16.57 11.11
C SER A 8 -23.27 15.73 10.54
N LEU A 9 -23.61 14.70 9.74
CA LEU A 9 -22.60 13.83 9.09
C LEU A 9 -21.54 14.63 8.32
N GLN A 10 -21.96 15.76 7.73
CA GLN A 10 -21.07 16.69 7.03
C GLN A 10 -20.02 17.31 7.95
N ILE A 11 -20.41 17.73 9.16
CA ILE A 11 -19.48 18.29 10.16
C ILE A 11 -18.48 17.22 10.58
N ARG A 12 -18.96 16.01 10.92
CA ARG A 12 -18.09 14.89 11.33
C ARG A 12 -17.08 14.52 10.24
N GLY A 13 -17.51 14.48 8.98
CA GLY A 13 -16.64 14.18 7.85
C GLY A 13 -15.58 15.26 7.62
N ARG A 14 -15.97 16.54 7.71
CA ARG A 14 -15.04 17.67 7.60
C ARG A 14 -14.00 17.65 8.73
N ASP A 15 -14.45 17.43 9.96
CA ASP A 15 -13.59 17.45 11.13
C ASP A 15 -12.59 16.28 11.08
N TRP A 16 -13.06 15.08 10.75
CA TRP A 16 -12.20 13.91 10.50
C TRP A 16 -11.16 14.18 9.42
N PHE A 17 -11.56 14.69 8.26
CA PHE A 17 -10.65 14.99 7.16
C PHE A 17 -9.62 16.06 7.52
N SER A 18 -10.03 17.08 8.28
CA SER A 18 -9.15 18.15 8.75
C SER A 18 -8.12 17.66 9.77
N SER A 19 -8.45 16.61 10.53
CA SER A 19 -7.56 15.98 11.53
C SER A 19 -6.45 15.10 10.93
N LEU A 20 -6.53 14.79 9.63
CA LEU A 20 -5.54 13.95 8.98
C LEU A 20 -4.21 14.68 8.83
N PRO A 21 -3.07 14.05 9.16
CA PRO A 21 -1.75 14.59 8.87
C PRO A 21 -1.55 14.88 7.37
N MET A 22 -0.67 15.82 7.06
CA MET A 22 -0.56 16.39 5.71
C MET A 22 -0.18 15.35 4.65
N GLY A 23 0.80 14.48 4.92
CA GLY A 23 1.26 13.45 3.97
C GLY A 23 0.17 12.41 3.70
N THR A 24 -0.45 11.90 4.77
CA THR A 24 -1.55 10.94 4.73
C THR A 24 -2.73 11.49 3.95
N ARG A 25 -3.12 12.74 4.24
CA ARG A 25 -4.20 13.43 3.51
C ARG A 25 -3.84 13.63 2.04
N SER A 26 -2.59 13.98 1.74
CA SER A 26 -2.13 14.19 0.36
C SER A 26 -2.20 12.91 -0.47
N VAL A 27 -1.76 11.77 0.08
CA VAL A 27 -1.85 10.46 -0.58
C VAL A 27 -3.31 10.07 -0.82
N LEU A 28 -4.17 10.22 0.19
CA LEU A 28 -5.61 9.94 0.08
C LEU A 28 -6.25 10.76 -1.05
N VAL A 29 -6.07 12.08 -1.02
CA VAL A 29 -6.62 12.99 -2.03
C VAL A 29 -6.08 12.66 -3.41
N THR A 30 -4.78 12.41 -3.55
CA THR A 30 -4.15 12.12 -4.84
C THR A 30 -4.69 10.82 -5.45
N CYS A 31 -4.76 9.74 -4.68
CA CYS A 31 -5.29 8.46 -5.16
C CYS A 31 -6.77 8.55 -5.55
N CYS A 32 -7.59 9.23 -4.72
CA CYS A 32 -9.00 9.46 -5.02
C CYS A 32 -9.20 10.33 -6.25
N ALA A 33 -8.43 11.42 -6.39
CA ALA A 33 -8.51 12.32 -7.54
C ALA A 33 -8.11 11.61 -8.84
N ILE A 34 -7.00 10.87 -8.84
CA ILE A 34 -6.54 10.12 -10.02
C ILE A 34 -7.57 9.07 -10.41
N HIS A 35 -8.15 8.34 -9.45
CA HIS A 35 -9.18 7.35 -9.76
C HIS A 35 -10.45 8.00 -10.32
N ALA A 36 -10.92 9.11 -9.74
CA ALA A 36 -12.08 9.84 -10.24
C ALA A 36 -11.85 10.41 -11.65
N LEU A 37 -10.69 11.04 -11.88
CA LEU A 37 -10.33 11.56 -13.20
C LEU A 37 -10.21 10.44 -14.24
N SER A 38 -9.62 9.30 -13.87
CA SER A 38 -9.54 8.14 -14.76
C SER A 38 -10.92 7.63 -15.13
N ALA A 39 -11.84 7.53 -14.17
CA ALA A 39 -13.23 7.10 -14.42
C ALA A 39 -13.99 8.10 -15.31
N LEU A 40 -13.86 9.41 -15.04
CA LEU A 40 -14.51 10.46 -15.82
C LEU A 40 -13.97 10.56 -17.25
N ALA A 41 -12.68 10.28 -17.45
CA ALA A 41 -12.05 10.26 -18.76
C ALA A 41 -12.26 8.95 -19.53
N GLY A 42 -12.89 7.93 -18.91
CA GLY A 42 -13.02 6.60 -19.50
C GLY A 42 -11.68 5.86 -19.66
N TYR A 43 -10.69 6.18 -18.82
CA TYR A 43 -9.38 5.55 -18.86
C TYR A 43 -9.43 4.12 -18.31
N ASP A 44 -9.22 3.14 -19.18
CA ASP A 44 -9.21 1.70 -18.86
C ASP A 44 -7.85 1.03 -19.16
N ALA A 45 -6.87 1.78 -19.67
CA ALA A 45 -5.56 1.31 -20.07
C ALA A 45 -4.58 1.08 -18.89
N PHE A 46 -5.03 0.38 -17.84
CA PHE A 46 -4.22 0.10 -16.64
C PHE A 46 -2.90 -0.64 -16.94
N GLY A 47 -2.86 -1.43 -18.02
CA GLY A 47 -1.64 -2.07 -18.50
C GLY A 47 -0.52 -1.08 -18.91
N GLN A 48 -0.86 0.17 -19.23
CA GLN A 48 0.12 1.20 -19.56
C GLN A 48 0.78 1.84 -18.33
N VAL A 49 0.17 1.71 -17.15
CA VAL A 49 0.66 2.36 -15.91
C VAL A 49 1.04 1.39 -14.81
N CYS A 50 0.59 0.13 -14.87
CA CYS A 50 0.95 -0.86 -13.88
C CYS A 50 2.45 -1.20 -13.93
N MET A 51 2.96 -1.64 -12.79
CA MET A 51 4.31 -2.13 -12.66
C MET A 51 4.33 -3.61 -13.01
N ALA A 52 4.81 -3.90 -14.22
CA ALA A 52 5.15 -5.26 -14.63
C ALA A 52 6.66 -5.42 -14.70
N PRO A 53 7.24 -6.49 -14.11
CA PRO A 53 8.69 -6.67 -14.04
C PRO A 53 9.40 -6.62 -15.38
N ARG A 54 8.81 -7.18 -16.45
CA ARG A 54 9.38 -7.14 -17.81
C ARG A 54 9.59 -5.71 -18.31
N TRP A 55 8.58 -4.84 -18.15
CA TRP A 55 8.65 -3.46 -18.66
C TRP A 55 9.67 -2.62 -17.90
N VAL A 56 9.80 -2.84 -16.59
CA VAL A 56 10.79 -2.14 -15.77
C VAL A 56 12.19 -2.65 -16.09
N LEU A 57 12.41 -3.98 -16.06
CA LEU A 57 13.73 -4.58 -16.18
C LEU A 57 14.30 -4.52 -17.60
N TYR A 58 13.50 -4.86 -18.61
CA TYR A 58 13.98 -5.01 -19.99
C TYR A 58 13.67 -3.81 -20.90
N ASN A 59 12.66 -3.01 -20.56
CA ASN A 59 12.27 -1.83 -21.37
C ASN A 59 12.58 -0.50 -20.68
N GLY A 60 13.20 -0.51 -19.50
CA GLY A 60 13.61 0.71 -18.79
C GLY A 60 12.45 1.61 -18.37
N GLN A 61 11.21 1.11 -18.29
CA GLN A 61 10.02 1.90 -17.97
C GLN A 61 9.90 2.14 -16.45
N ILE A 62 10.92 2.76 -15.86
CA ILE A 62 11.04 2.98 -14.41
C ILE A 62 9.93 3.87 -13.85
N HIS A 63 9.33 4.73 -14.68
CA HIS A 63 8.20 5.58 -14.28
C HIS A 63 7.03 4.75 -13.74
N ARG A 64 6.89 3.49 -14.20
CA ARG A 64 5.86 2.56 -13.74
C ARG A 64 5.91 2.27 -12.25
N VAL A 65 7.09 2.37 -11.64
CA VAL A 65 7.27 2.21 -10.18
C VAL A 65 6.47 3.27 -9.41
N LEU A 66 6.47 4.51 -9.90
CA LEU A 66 5.73 5.61 -9.28
C LEU A 66 4.29 5.69 -9.77
N THR A 67 4.03 5.51 -11.06
CA THR A 67 2.67 5.61 -11.59
C THR A 67 1.78 4.48 -11.06
N SER A 68 2.30 3.25 -10.92
CA SER A 68 1.49 2.11 -10.52
C SER A 68 0.85 2.28 -9.14
N VAL A 69 1.53 2.94 -8.21
CA VAL A 69 1.04 3.10 -6.83
C VAL A 69 -0.07 4.16 -6.73
N LEU A 70 -0.20 5.02 -7.73
CA LEU A 70 -1.20 6.10 -7.76
C LEU A 70 -2.53 5.66 -8.42
N PHE A 71 -2.48 4.71 -9.35
CA PHE A 71 -3.66 4.20 -10.03
C PHE A 71 -4.26 3.00 -9.29
N HIS A 72 -5.57 2.82 -9.40
CA HIS A 72 -6.30 1.71 -8.80
C HIS A 72 -7.30 1.14 -9.81
N GLY A 73 -7.29 -0.17 -10.01
CA GLY A 73 -8.11 -0.85 -11.03
C GLY A 73 -9.61 -0.91 -10.74
N SER A 74 -10.05 -0.59 -9.52
CA SER A 74 -11.48 -0.50 -9.17
C SER A 74 -11.72 0.36 -7.94
N VAL A 75 -12.96 0.83 -7.76
CA VAL A 75 -13.37 1.61 -6.58
C VAL A 75 -13.25 0.80 -5.28
N ILE A 76 -13.54 -0.50 -5.33
CA ILE A 76 -13.41 -1.41 -4.19
C ILE A 76 -11.94 -1.57 -3.82
N HIS A 77 -11.06 -1.72 -4.82
CA HIS A 77 -9.62 -1.81 -4.60
C HIS A 77 -9.07 -0.52 -3.97
N LEU A 78 -9.47 0.65 -4.48
CA LEU A 78 -9.12 1.94 -3.87
C LEU A 78 -9.64 2.04 -2.43
N GLY A 79 -10.91 1.67 -2.20
CA GLY A 79 -11.54 1.70 -0.89
C GLY A 79 -10.78 0.89 0.15
N PHE A 80 -10.46 -0.38 -0.15
CA PHE A 80 -9.67 -1.22 0.76
C PHE A 80 -8.28 -0.67 1.03
N ASN A 81 -7.59 -0.13 0.02
CA ASN A 81 -6.29 0.50 0.20
C ASN A 81 -6.39 1.69 1.15
N MET A 82 -7.32 2.62 0.91
CA MET A 82 -7.42 3.83 1.72
C MET A 82 -7.96 3.56 3.13
N MET A 83 -8.85 2.58 3.31
CA MET A 83 -9.30 2.14 4.63
C MET A 83 -8.17 1.53 5.47
N ALA A 84 -7.28 0.75 4.85
CA ALA A 84 -6.10 0.21 5.53
C ALA A 84 -5.03 1.28 5.77
N PHE A 85 -4.80 2.14 4.78
CA PHE A 85 -3.74 3.15 4.80
C PHE A 85 -4.02 4.24 5.84
N VAL A 86 -5.16 4.94 5.77
CA VAL A 86 -5.36 6.21 6.48
C VAL A 86 -5.16 6.12 8.00
N PRO A 87 -5.73 5.14 8.73
CA PRO A 87 -5.56 5.07 10.18
C PRO A 87 -4.11 4.82 10.59
N MET A 88 -3.46 3.85 9.93
CA MET A 88 -2.08 3.45 10.18
C MET A 88 -1.10 4.56 9.78
N ALA A 89 -1.26 5.11 8.58
CA ALA A 89 -0.46 6.21 8.06
C ALA A 89 -0.54 7.44 8.96
N SER A 90 -1.74 7.79 9.43
CA SER A 90 -1.92 8.91 10.35
C SER A 90 -1.16 8.71 11.66
N SER A 91 -1.14 7.48 12.18
CA SER A 91 -0.37 7.13 13.39
C SER A 91 1.13 7.25 13.15
N LEU A 92 1.63 6.62 12.08
CA LEU A 92 3.05 6.63 11.71
C LEU A 92 3.54 8.05 11.37
N GLU A 93 2.76 8.85 10.65
CA GLU A 93 3.15 10.22 10.30
C GLU A 93 3.24 11.12 11.52
N ARG A 94 2.33 10.97 12.49
CA ARG A 94 2.42 11.72 13.77
C ARG A 94 3.65 11.31 14.59
N LEU A 95 4.04 10.03 14.51
CA LEU A 95 5.21 9.52 15.22
C LEU A 95 6.52 9.97 14.56
N LEU A 96 6.61 9.92 13.24
CA LEU A 96 7.84 10.17 12.47
C LEU A 96 8.01 11.62 12.04
N GLY A 97 6.91 12.37 11.94
CA GLY A 97 6.85 13.64 11.20
C GLY A 97 6.62 13.43 9.70
N THR A 98 6.02 14.43 9.04
CA THR A 98 5.61 14.34 7.64
C THR A 98 6.77 14.11 6.66
N VAL A 99 7.94 14.68 6.90
CA VAL A 99 9.11 14.55 6.00
C VAL A 99 9.62 13.12 6.00
N GLN A 100 9.90 12.55 7.17
CA GLN A 100 10.37 11.18 7.34
C GLN A 100 9.32 10.17 6.85
N PHE A 101 8.04 10.42 7.13
CA PHE A 101 6.96 9.57 6.64
C PHE A 101 6.86 9.58 5.10
N THR A 102 7.01 10.75 4.47
CA THR A 102 7.04 10.85 3.01
C THR A 102 8.25 10.14 2.42
N HIS A 103 9.42 10.28 3.04
CA HIS A 103 10.61 9.51 2.66
C HIS A 103 10.35 8.00 2.75
N LEU A 104 9.72 7.54 3.83
CA LEU A 104 9.37 6.13 4.02
C LEU A 104 8.44 5.60 2.91
N ILE A 105 7.43 6.38 2.51
CA ILE A 105 6.54 6.03 1.39
C ILE A 105 7.33 5.89 0.09
N LEU A 106 8.20 6.85 -0.23
CA LEU A 106 9.00 6.82 -1.46
C LEU A 106 9.98 5.63 -1.45
N LEU A 107 10.64 5.41 -0.32
CA LEU A 107 11.55 4.28 -0.10
C LEU A 107 10.83 2.95 -0.32
N PHE A 108 9.65 2.77 0.28
CA PHE A 108 8.86 1.54 0.11
C PHE A 108 8.31 1.38 -1.28
N THR A 109 7.98 2.47 -1.98
CA THR A 109 7.56 2.41 -3.39
C THR A 109 8.68 1.82 -4.26
N VAL A 110 9.92 2.29 -4.09
CA VAL A 110 11.07 1.81 -4.85
C VAL A 110 11.48 0.39 -4.44
N LEU A 111 11.59 0.12 -3.14
CA LEU A 111 12.03 -1.19 -2.64
C LEU A 111 11.01 -2.28 -2.95
N ALA A 112 9.71 -2.01 -2.77
CA ALA A 112 8.68 -3.00 -3.09
C ALA A 112 8.70 -3.39 -4.56
N ALA A 113 8.89 -2.41 -5.46
CA ALA A 113 9.03 -2.68 -6.88
C ALA A 113 10.32 -3.45 -7.20
N GLY A 114 11.44 -3.10 -6.57
CA GLY A 114 12.70 -3.83 -6.71
C GLY A 114 12.59 -5.30 -6.28
N TYR A 115 11.99 -5.56 -5.11
CA TYR A 115 11.76 -6.93 -4.64
C TYR A 115 10.79 -7.69 -5.54
N HIS A 116 9.72 -7.06 -6.02
CA HIS A 116 8.81 -7.70 -6.97
C HIS A 116 9.56 -8.07 -8.26
N VAL A 117 10.34 -7.16 -8.85
CA VAL A 117 11.17 -7.46 -10.04
C VAL A 117 12.14 -8.62 -9.78
N ALA A 118 12.84 -8.61 -8.65
CA ALA A 118 13.78 -9.66 -8.29
C ALA A 118 13.10 -11.02 -8.13
N MET A 119 11.99 -11.09 -7.39
CA MET A 119 11.22 -12.33 -7.22
C MET A 119 10.67 -12.86 -8.55
N ALA A 120 10.16 -11.98 -9.41
CA ALA A 120 9.65 -12.37 -10.73
C ALA A 120 10.78 -12.91 -11.63
N TRP A 121 11.96 -12.27 -11.60
CA TRP A 121 13.12 -12.71 -12.36
C TRP A 121 13.62 -14.08 -11.88
N VAL A 122 13.76 -14.28 -10.55
CA VAL A 122 14.14 -15.57 -9.97
C VAL A 122 13.10 -16.64 -10.29
N GLY A 123 11.81 -16.36 -10.09
CA GLY A 123 10.73 -17.31 -10.38
C GLY A 123 10.69 -17.72 -11.86
N THR A 124 10.99 -16.79 -12.76
CA THR A 124 11.03 -17.10 -14.20
C THR A 124 12.27 -17.89 -14.58
N THR A 125 13.45 -17.51 -14.09
CA THR A 125 14.73 -18.15 -14.47
C THR A 125 14.95 -19.49 -13.80
N MET A 126 14.53 -19.67 -12.55
CA MET A 126 14.78 -20.87 -11.76
C MET A 126 13.61 -21.86 -11.76
N LEU A 127 12.38 -21.37 -11.89
CA LEU A 127 11.16 -22.17 -11.73
C LEU A 127 10.27 -22.18 -13.00
N GLY A 128 10.64 -21.45 -14.05
CA GLY A 128 9.88 -21.37 -15.29
C GLY A 128 8.51 -20.67 -15.15
N LEU A 129 8.33 -19.85 -14.12
CA LEU A 129 7.06 -19.15 -13.87
C LEU A 129 6.87 -17.95 -14.83
N GLY A 130 5.61 -17.63 -15.14
CA GLY A 130 5.23 -16.48 -16.00
C GLY A 130 5.25 -15.12 -15.31
N SER A 131 5.90 -14.98 -14.15
CA SER A 131 5.77 -13.82 -13.25
C SER A 131 6.29 -12.50 -13.83
N MET A 132 7.13 -12.51 -14.87
CA MET A 132 7.63 -11.28 -15.50
C MET A 132 6.54 -10.42 -16.15
N HIS A 133 5.38 -11.01 -16.47
CA HIS A 133 4.24 -10.32 -17.07
C HIS A 133 3.17 -9.93 -16.05
N GLU A 134 3.35 -10.27 -14.78
CA GLU A 134 2.41 -9.91 -13.71
C GLU A 134 2.34 -8.39 -13.58
N CYS A 135 1.13 -7.84 -13.64
CA CYS A 135 0.86 -6.42 -13.65
C CYS A 135 0.36 -5.99 -12.26
N ALA A 136 1.21 -5.33 -11.49
CA ALA A 136 0.85 -4.78 -10.18
C ALA A 136 0.42 -3.31 -10.29
N ILE A 137 -0.74 -2.99 -9.73
CA ILE A 137 -1.29 -1.64 -9.68
C ILE A 137 -1.90 -1.42 -8.30
N GLY A 138 -1.90 -0.18 -7.81
CA GLY A 138 -2.39 0.17 -6.48
C GLY A 138 -1.29 0.41 -5.45
N PHE A 139 -1.68 1.06 -4.36
CA PHE A 139 -0.78 1.49 -3.28
C PHE A 139 -0.40 0.35 -2.31
N SER A 140 -0.94 -0.85 -2.50
CA SER A 140 -0.92 -1.93 -1.51
C SER A 140 0.47 -2.45 -1.17
N GLY A 141 1.42 -2.45 -2.11
CA GLY A 141 2.82 -2.77 -1.81
C GLY A 141 3.42 -1.84 -0.75
N VAL A 142 3.16 -0.54 -0.85
CA VAL A 142 3.60 0.44 0.16
C VAL A 142 2.87 0.19 1.49
N ILE A 143 1.56 -0.09 1.45
CA ILE A 143 0.76 -0.39 2.64
C ILE A 143 1.33 -1.61 3.38
N PHE A 144 1.69 -2.70 2.68
CA PHE A 144 2.27 -3.87 3.33
C PHE A 144 3.61 -3.56 4.00
N GLY A 145 4.45 -2.72 3.41
CA GLY A 145 5.67 -2.23 4.06
C GLY A 145 5.36 -1.43 5.32
N LEU A 146 4.39 -0.51 5.25
CA LEU A 146 3.95 0.29 6.41
C LEU A 146 3.33 -0.58 7.50
N ILE A 147 2.60 -1.66 7.16
CA ILE A 147 2.05 -2.61 8.13
C ILE A 147 3.17 -3.30 8.90
N VAL A 148 4.27 -3.68 8.23
CA VAL A 148 5.44 -4.25 8.92
C VAL A 148 6.04 -3.25 9.91
N VAL A 149 6.19 -1.97 9.52
CA VAL A 149 6.70 -0.94 10.43
C VAL A 149 5.75 -0.70 11.60
N ASP A 150 4.45 -0.54 11.33
CA ASP A 150 3.44 -0.33 12.37
C ASP A 150 3.36 -1.50 13.35
N THR A 151 3.36 -2.74 12.85
CA THR A 151 3.36 -3.94 13.72
C THR A 151 4.64 -4.08 14.54
N HIS A 152 5.78 -3.62 14.01
CA HIS A 152 7.05 -3.63 14.74
C HIS A 152 7.11 -2.57 15.86
N LEU A 153 6.55 -1.38 15.63
CA LEU A 153 6.55 -0.28 16.61
C LEU A 153 5.42 -0.39 17.65
N SER A 154 4.37 -1.12 17.32
CA SER A 154 3.17 -1.27 18.13
C SER A 154 3.35 -2.30 19.26
N ALA A 155 2.91 -1.96 20.48
CA ALA A 155 2.84 -2.90 21.60
C ALA A 155 1.66 -3.90 21.53
N VAL A 156 0.76 -3.77 20.55
CA VAL A 156 -0.35 -4.70 20.33
C VAL A 156 0.19 -6.10 20.00
N THR A 157 -0.24 -7.12 20.75
CA THR A 157 0.24 -8.51 20.58
C THR A 157 -0.56 -9.33 19.59
N HIS A 158 -1.84 -8.99 19.37
CA HIS A 158 -2.74 -9.69 18.44
C HIS A 158 -3.56 -8.69 17.64
N ARG A 159 -3.78 -8.99 16.36
CA ARG A 159 -4.53 -8.15 15.43
C ARG A 159 -5.58 -8.97 14.70
N SER A 160 -6.74 -8.37 14.48
CA SER A 160 -7.84 -9.02 13.77
C SER A 160 -7.70 -8.84 12.26
N ILE A 161 -7.98 -9.91 11.50
CA ILE A 161 -8.17 -9.85 10.04
C ILE A 161 -9.67 -9.68 9.78
N PHE A 162 -10.07 -8.44 9.50
CA PHE A 162 -11.46 -8.04 9.19
C PHE A 162 -12.54 -8.53 10.18
N GLY A 163 -12.19 -8.76 11.44
CA GLY A 163 -13.13 -9.27 12.46
C GLY A 163 -13.35 -10.78 12.46
N PHE A 164 -12.79 -11.52 11.48
CA PHE A 164 -13.01 -12.98 11.38
C PHE A 164 -12.21 -13.78 12.41
N PHE A 165 -10.93 -13.46 12.56
CA PHE A 165 -10.03 -14.12 13.50
C PHE A 165 -8.87 -13.19 13.88
N ALA A 166 -8.23 -13.48 15.02
CA ALA A 166 -7.07 -12.76 15.50
C ALA A 166 -5.79 -13.56 15.26
N VAL A 167 -4.73 -12.87 14.86
CA VAL A 167 -3.39 -13.45 14.64
C VAL A 167 -2.37 -12.67 15.46
N PRO A 168 -1.28 -13.33 15.94
CA PRO A 168 -0.19 -12.61 16.59
C PRO A 168 0.37 -11.52 15.67
N SER A 169 0.66 -10.33 16.20
CA SER A 169 1.02 -9.15 15.39
C SER A 169 2.24 -9.38 14.49
N GLN A 170 3.19 -10.20 14.91
CA GLN A 170 4.35 -10.60 14.10
C GLN A 170 3.99 -11.36 12.80
N TRP A 171 2.87 -12.10 12.82
CA TRP A 171 2.37 -12.86 11.68
C TRP A 171 1.28 -12.12 10.91
N TYR A 172 0.74 -11.04 11.47
CA TYR A 172 -0.34 -10.25 10.86
C TYR A 172 -0.06 -9.83 9.41
N PRO A 173 1.11 -9.28 9.05
CA PRO A 173 1.36 -8.85 7.68
C PRO A 173 1.28 -10.03 6.69
N PHE A 174 1.80 -11.20 7.05
CA PHE A 174 1.80 -12.40 6.21
C PHE A 174 0.41 -13.03 6.12
N ALA A 175 -0.28 -13.15 7.26
CA ALA A 175 -1.62 -13.70 7.32
C ALA A 175 -2.62 -12.84 6.53
N LEU A 176 -2.48 -11.50 6.59
CA LEU A 176 -3.29 -10.59 5.78
C LEU A 176 -2.99 -10.74 4.28
N ALA A 177 -1.72 -10.84 3.87
CA ALA A 177 -1.36 -11.06 2.47
C ALA A 177 -1.97 -12.35 1.91
N LEU A 178 -1.87 -13.45 2.67
CA LEU A 178 -2.46 -14.73 2.29
C LEU A 178 -3.99 -14.65 2.22
N PHE A 179 -4.63 -14.03 3.21
CA PHE A 179 -6.08 -13.85 3.24
C PHE A 179 -6.58 -13.05 2.03
N LEU A 180 -5.93 -11.91 1.72
CA LEU A 180 -6.28 -11.10 0.57
C LEU A 180 -6.04 -11.83 -0.76
N GLN A 181 -5.01 -12.68 -0.85
CA GLN A 181 -4.76 -13.47 -2.06
C GLN A 181 -5.88 -14.49 -2.33
N VAL A 182 -6.45 -15.09 -1.29
CA VAL A 182 -7.60 -16.00 -1.42
C VAL A 182 -8.87 -15.22 -1.77
N LEU A 183 -9.09 -14.08 -1.11
CA LEU A 183 -10.30 -13.27 -1.30
C LEU A 183 -10.34 -12.55 -2.65
N MET A 184 -9.20 -12.07 -3.13
CA MET A 184 -9.06 -11.29 -4.35
C MET A 184 -7.90 -11.83 -5.21
N PRO A 185 -8.05 -12.98 -5.88
CA PRO A 185 -6.93 -13.65 -6.57
C PRO A 185 -6.29 -12.83 -7.71
N SER A 186 -6.98 -11.80 -8.20
CA SER A 186 -6.49 -10.90 -9.25
C SER A 186 -5.51 -9.84 -8.75
N VAL A 187 -5.33 -9.66 -7.44
CA VAL A 187 -4.31 -8.76 -6.90
C VAL A 187 -2.93 -9.41 -6.96
N SER A 188 -1.88 -8.59 -7.12
CA SER A 188 -0.53 -9.09 -7.29
C SER A 188 0.06 -9.59 -5.96
N LEU A 189 0.24 -10.91 -5.85
CA LEU A 189 0.90 -11.53 -4.70
C LEU A 189 2.35 -11.03 -4.58
N LEU A 190 3.09 -11.00 -5.69
CA LEU A 190 4.48 -10.58 -5.69
C LEU A 190 4.61 -9.10 -5.34
N GLY A 191 3.63 -8.26 -5.71
CA GLY A 191 3.54 -6.87 -5.28
C GLY A 191 3.40 -6.73 -3.76
N HIS A 192 2.52 -7.52 -3.13
CA HIS A 192 2.35 -7.53 -1.67
C HIS A 192 3.60 -8.07 -0.96
N LEU A 193 4.17 -9.17 -1.44
CA LEU A 193 5.42 -9.73 -0.90
C LEU A 193 6.59 -8.75 -1.04
N GLY A 194 6.67 -8.00 -2.14
CA GLY A 194 7.66 -6.95 -2.31
C GLY A 194 7.55 -5.87 -1.24
N GLY A 195 6.31 -5.46 -0.92
CA GLY A 195 6.01 -4.56 0.19
C GLY A 195 6.45 -5.09 1.56
N LEU A 196 6.10 -6.34 1.84
CA LEU A 196 6.51 -7.04 3.08
C LEU A 196 8.04 -7.06 3.22
N LEU A 197 8.75 -7.43 2.16
CA LEU A 197 10.22 -7.46 2.14
C LEU A 197 10.81 -6.06 2.33
N ALA A 198 10.26 -5.02 1.69
CA ALA A 198 10.68 -3.64 1.90
C ALA A 198 10.57 -3.21 3.37
N GLY A 199 9.43 -3.50 4.01
CA GLY A 199 9.23 -3.22 5.43
C GLY A 199 10.19 -4.00 6.33
N LEU A 200 10.40 -5.30 6.05
CA LEU A 200 11.32 -6.15 6.81
C LEU A 200 12.77 -5.68 6.72
N THR A 201 13.22 -5.28 5.53
CA THR A 201 14.56 -4.76 5.29
C THR A 201 14.77 -3.45 6.04
N TYR A 202 13.74 -2.59 6.11
CA TYR A 202 13.78 -1.35 6.89
C TYR A 202 13.85 -1.60 8.39
N VAL A 203 12.94 -2.39 8.97
CA VAL A 203 12.93 -2.63 10.44
C VAL A 203 14.14 -3.41 10.95
N ARG A 204 14.80 -4.19 10.09
CA ARG A 204 16.06 -4.88 10.42
C ARG A 204 17.30 -3.99 10.34
N GLY A 205 17.15 -2.72 9.97
CA GLY A 205 18.27 -1.78 9.86
C GLY A 205 19.22 -2.06 8.70
N VAL A 206 18.83 -2.90 7.72
CA VAL A 206 19.66 -3.20 6.53
C VAL A 206 19.86 -1.94 5.67
N LEU A 207 18.96 -0.96 5.79
CA LEU A 207 18.99 0.31 5.08
C LEU A 207 19.67 1.43 5.87
N ASN A 208 20.29 1.14 7.02
CA ASN A 208 21.12 2.12 7.73
C ASN A 208 22.54 2.07 7.14
N PRO A 209 22.98 3.08 6.37
CA PRO A 209 24.39 3.23 6.10
C PRO A 209 25.00 3.89 7.34
N LEU A 210 25.54 3.07 8.26
CA LEU A 210 26.24 3.46 9.50
C LEU A 210 25.34 3.79 10.70
#